data_AF-A0A919D4F9-F1
#
_entry.id   AF-A0A919D4F9-F1
#
_cell.length_a   1.000
_cell.length_b   1.000
_cell.length_c   1.000
_cell.angle_alpha   90.00
_cell.angle_beta   90.00
_cell.angle_gamma   90.00
#
_symmetry.space_group_name_H-M   'P 1'
#
loop_
_entity.id
_entity.type
_entity.pdbx_description
1 polymer ?
#
loop_
_entity_poly.entity_id
_entity_poly.type
_entity_poly.pdbx_seq_one_letter_code
_entity_poly.pdbx_strand_id
1 'polypeptide(L)'
;MSVLAMGVVVGCASPPRVCNGPNEPAPDVLLDVAPWVASHQQATVRACVDGRCQTIPGTSPRVRSLFLPTSAGPDAGRTVTVTVTADESDRRVLRVSRRVRPVRHTEDGACGRASWWQTPMTLTAAGELQVRSR
;
A
#
# COMPACT_ATOMS: atom_id res chain seq x y z
N MET A 1 30.79 52.89 -31.19
CA MET A 1 29.64 52.83 -30.26
C MET A 1 29.08 51.42 -30.34
N SER A 2 29.31 50.61 -29.30
CA SER A 2 28.99 49.18 -29.29
C SER A 2 27.50 48.95 -29.01
N VAL A 3 26.92 48.02 -29.77
CA VAL A 3 25.51 47.58 -29.67
C VAL A 3 25.37 46.62 -28.49
N LEU A 4 24.54 46.97 -27.51
CA LEU A 4 24.15 46.08 -26.40
C LEU A 4 23.09 45.09 -26.89
N ALA A 5 23.48 43.84 -27.07
CA ALA A 5 22.58 42.72 -27.29
C ALA A 5 21.87 42.39 -25.96
N MET A 6 20.57 42.70 -25.86
CA MET A 6 19.72 42.19 -24.79
C MET A 6 19.38 40.72 -25.09
N GLY A 7 20.01 39.81 -24.36
CA GLY A 7 19.67 38.39 -24.35
C GLY A 7 18.27 38.21 -23.77
N VAL A 8 17.36 37.65 -24.57
CA VAL A 8 16.04 37.20 -24.12
C VAL A 8 16.24 35.94 -23.28
N VAL A 9 16.09 36.06 -21.97
CA VAL A 9 16.00 34.89 -21.08
C VAL A 9 14.63 34.26 -21.33
N VAL A 10 14.61 33.18 -22.10
CA VAL A 10 13.46 32.28 -22.20
C VAL A 10 13.36 31.55 -20.86
N GLY A 11 12.69 32.18 -19.89
CA GLY A 11 12.30 31.52 -18.66
C GLY A 11 11.26 30.46 -19.00
N CYS A 12 11.64 29.19 -18.93
CA CYS A 12 10.67 28.08 -18.93
C CYS A 12 9.72 28.29 -17.74
N ALA A 13 8.57 28.91 -17.98
CA ALA A 13 7.50 29.00 -17.01
C ALA A 13 7.08 27.55 -16.71
N SER A 14 7.41 27.07 -15.51
CA SER A 14 6.89 25.79 -15.04
C SER A 14 5.36 25.85 -15.12
N PRO A 15 4.69 24.87 -15.75
CA PRO A 15 3.24 24.88 -15.84
C PRO A 15 2.64 25.00 -14.43
N PRO A 16 1.51 25.71 -14.26
CA PRO A 16 0.86 25.83 -12.97
C PRO A 16 0.58 24.41 -12.44
N ARG A 17 1.16 24.08 -11.28
CA ARG A 17 0.85 22.82 -10.59
C ARG A 17 -0.59 22.91 -10.10
N VAL A 18 -1.51 22.33 -10.87
CA VAL A 18 -2.91 22.17 -10.43
C VAL A 18 -2.88 21.23 -9.24
N CYS A 19 -3.06 21.80 -8.05
CA CYS A 19 -3.22 21.04 -6.82
C CYS A 19 -4.66 20.53 -6.81
N ASN A 20 -4.86 19.25 -7.11
CA ASN A 20 -6.15 18.61 -6.83
C ASN A 20 -6.40 18.71 -5.32
N GLY A 21 -7.63 19.08 -4.92
CA GLY A 21 -8.02 19.20 -3.52
C GLY A 21 -7.78 17.91 -2.72
N PRO A 22 -7.89 17.94 -1.37
CA PRO A 22 -7.49 16.84 -0.51
C PRO A 22 -8.45 15.65 -0.67
N ASN A 23 -8.20 14.80 -1.66
CA ASN A 23 -8.74 13.46 -1.71
C ASN A 23 -7.87 12.62 -0.78
N GLU A 24 -8.26 12.50 0.49
CA GLU A 24 -7.61 11.53 1.38
C GLU A 24 -7.97 10.13 0.86
N PRO A 25 -6.99 9.34 0.40
CA PRO A 25 -7.27 8.01 -0.14
C PRO A 25 -7.86 7.13 0.97
N ALA A 26 -8.68 6.15 0.58
CA ALA A 26 -9.20 5.16 1.51
C ALA A 26 -8.02 4.46 2.23
N PRO A 27 -8.13 4.17 3.54
CA PRO A 27 -7.05 3.52 4.26
C PRO A 27 -6.79 2.13 3.71
N ASP A 28 -5.52 1.75 3.69
CA ASP A 28 -5.10 0.44 3.19
C ASP A 28 -4.19 -0.32 4.15
N VAL A 29 -4.21 -1.65 4.00
CA VAL A 29 -3.17 -2.52 4.53
C VAL A 29 -2.32 -2.98 3.35
N LEU A 30 -1.04 -2.61 3.39
CA LEU A 30 -0.05 -3.08 2.44
C LEU A 30 0.61 -4.34 3.01
N LEU A 31 0.18 -5.51 2.54
CA LEU A 31 0.67 -6.80 3.01
C LEU A 31 1.74 -7.34 2.07
N ASP A 32 2.98 -7.38 2.52
CA ASP A 32 4.09 -8.08 1.87
C ASP A 32 4.05 -9.58 2.21
N VAL A 33 3.92 -10.42 1.20
CA VAL A 33 3.92 -11.89 1.31
C VAL A 33 5.19 -12.53 0.75
N ALA A 34 6.15 -11.73 0.29
CA ALA A 34 7.39 -12.22 -0.32
C ALA A 34 8.13 -13.25 0.54
N PRO A 35 8.28 -13.06 1.87
CA PRO A 35 9.01 -14.02 2.70
C PRO A 35 8.33 -15.39 2.76
N TRP A 36 7.01 -15.43 2.76
CA TRP A 36 6.25 -16.68 2.84
C TRP A 36 6.19 -17.43 1.51
N VAL A 37 5.94 -16.70 0.42
CA VAL A 37 5.88 -17.27 -0.95
C VAL A 37 7.24 -17.81 -1.39
N ALA A 38 8.36 -17.31 -0.84
CA ALA A 38 9.69 -17.86 -1.11
C ALA A 38 9.80 -19.35 -0.75
N SER A 39 9.11 -19.79 0.31
CA SER A 39 9.08 -21.19 0.77
C SER A 39 7.86 -21.96 0.26
N HIS A 40 6.82 -21.27 -0.22
CA HIS A 40 5.52 -21.83 -0.61
C HIS A 40 5.13 -21.35 -2.02
N GLN A 41 5.95 -21.69 -3.01
CA GLN A 41 5.82 -21.13 -4.36
C GLN A 41 4.57 -21.59 -5.12
N GLN A 42 3.92 -22.67 -4.69
CA GLN A 42 2.69 -23.18 -5.31
C GLN A 42 1.43 -22.70 -4.60
N ALA A 43 1.59 -22.04 -3.46
CA ALA A 43 0.48 -21.63 -2.63
C ALA A 43 -0.26 -20.42 -3.18
N THR A 44 -1.58 -20.52 -3.25
CA THR A 44 -2.44 -19.39 -3.51
C THR A 44 -2.74 -18.67 -2.19
N VAL A 45 -2.25 -17.45 -2.06
CA VAL A 45 -2.47 -16.62 -0.87
C VAL A 45 -3.70 -15.75 -1.07
N ARG A 46 -4.64 -15.80 -0.12
CA ARG A 46 -5.81 -14.92 -0.06
C ARG A 46 -5.76 -14.12 1.23
N ALA A 47 -5.77 -12.80 1.13
CA ALA A 47 -5.85 -11.90 2.27
C ALA A 47 -7.16 -11.10 2.22
N CYS A 48 -7.79 -10.92 3.37
CA CYS A 48 -9.06 -10.23 3.51
C CYS A 48 -9.03 -9.20 4.64
N VAL A 49 -9.67 -8.05 4.41
CA VAL A 49 -9.95 -7.02 5.41
C VAL A 49 -11.40 -6.57 5.24
N ASP A 50 -12.16 -6.57 6.34
CA ASP A 50 -13.58 -6.18 6.33
C ASP A 50 -14.42 -6.85 5.22
N GLY A 51 -14.16 -8.13 4.96
CA GLY A 51 -14.84 -8.91 3.92
C GLY A 51 -14.35 -8.65 2.48
N ARG A 52 -13.49 -7.67 2.25
CA ARG A 52 -12.84 -7.42 0.96
C ARG A 52 -11.56 -8.23 0.88
N CYS A 53 -11.43 -9.06 -0.16
CA CYS A 53 -10.30 -9.96 -0.32
C CYS A 53 -9.51 -9.67 -1.58
N GLN A 54 -8.20 -9.88 -1.51
CA GLN A 54 -7.34 -10.02 -2.66
C GLN A 54 -6.60 -11.35 -2.62
N THR A 55 -6.21 -11.85 -3.79
CA THR A 55 -5.59 -13.15 -3.95
C THR A 55 -4.35 -13.02 -4.83
N ILE A 56 -3.25 -13.64 -4.40
CA ILE A 56 -2.05 -13.88 -5.22
C ILE A 56 -2.02 -15.38 -5.52
N PRO A 57 -2.12 -15.79 -6.80
CA PRO A 57 -1.90 -17.18 -7.17
C PRO A 57 -0.42 -17.52 -7.00
N GLY A 58 -0.11 -18.72 -6.52
CA GLY A 58 1.27 -19.13 -6.22
C GLY A 58 2.22 -19.02 -7.42
N THR A 59 1.69 -19.22 -8.62
CA THR A 59 2.45 -19.13 -9.87
C THR A 59 2.70 -17.70 -10.36
N SER A 60 2.31 -16.65 -9.62
CA SER A 60 2.54 -15.27 -10.02
C SER A 60 3.91 -14.76 -9.57
N PRO A 61 4.91 -14.63 -10.47
CA PRO A 61 6.25 -14.20 -10.06
C PRO A 61 6.34 -12.68 -9.78
N ARG A 62 5.33 -11.90 -10.19
CA ARG A 62 5.39 -10.43 -10.21
C ARG A 62 4.71 -9.75 -9.03
N VAL A 63 3.78 -10.42 -8.37
CA VAL A 63 2.98 -9.81 -7.30
C VAL A 63 3.35 -10.47 -5.98
N ARG A 64 3.99 -9.71 -5.11
CA ARG A 64 4.38 -10.15 -3.75
C ARG A 64 3.78 -9.29 -2.65
N SER A 65 2.96 -8.32 -3.02
CA SER A 65 2.26 -7.46 -2.08
C SER A 65 0.78 -7.37 -2.44
N LEU A 66 -0.07 -7.39 -1.43
CA LEU A 66 -1.51 -7.16 -1.55
C LEU A 66 -1.86 -5.78 -0.99
N PHE A 67 -2.74 -5.09 -1.70
CA PHE A 67 -3.28 -3.80 -1.26
C PHE A 67 -4.71 -4.04 -0.78
N LEU A 68 -4.94 -4.07 0.52
CA LEU A 68 -6.25 -4.40 1.08
C LEU A 68 -6.96 -3.11 1.47
N PRO A 69 -7.89 -2.60 0.63
CA PRO A 69 -8.59 -1.37 0.95
C PRO A 69 -9.57 -1.61 2.09
N THR A 70 -9.58 -0.69 3.04
CA THR A 70 -10.57 -0.65 4.12
C THR A 70 -11.67 0.38 3.81
N SER A 71 -12.63 0.53 4.71
CA SER A 71 -13.68 1.55 4.56
C SER A 71 -13.10 2.97 4.71
N ALA A 72 -13.36 3.83 3.73
CA ALA A 72 -13.14 5.26 3.85
C ALA A 72 -14.21 5.91 4.77
N GLY A 73 -13.94 7.12 5.24
CA GLY A 73 -14.89 7.92 6.04
C GLY A 73 -14.46 8.09 7.50
N PRO A 74 -15.39 8.48 8.40
CA PRO A 74 -15.06 8.81 9.80
C PRO A 74 -14.43 7.65 10.58
N ASP A 75 -14.60 6.42 10.09
CA ASP A 75 -14.05 5.20 10.68
C ASP A 75 -12.66 4.80 10.12
N ALA A 76 -12.02 5.64 9.30
CA ALA A 76 -10.75 5.35 8.65
C ALA A 76 -9.62 4.91 9.61
N GLY A 77 -9.68 5.32 10.88
CA GLY A 77 -8.72 4.96 11.93
C GLY A 77 -9.14 3.80 12.84
N ARG A 78 -10.25 3.10 12.54
CA ARG A 78 -10.75 2.00 13.38
C ARG A 78 -9.86 0.77 13.25
N THR A 79 -9.80 -0.03 14.32
CA THR A 79 -9.13 -1.33 14.27
C THR A 79 -9.85 -2.24 13.27
N VAL A 80 -9.08 -2.87 12.39
CA VAL A 80 -9.54 -3.84 11.39
C VAL A 80 -8.89 -5.20 11.62
N THR A 81 -9.57 -6.27 11.20
CA THR A 81 -9.01 -7.62 11.25
C THR A 81 -8.54 -8.02 9.86
N VAL A 82 -7.23 -8.26 9.73
CA VAL A 82 -6.62 -8.84 8.55
C VAL A 82 -6.61 -10.35 8.71
N THR A 83 -7.20 -11.07 7.77
CA THR A 83 -7.15 -12.54 7.73
C THR A 83 -6.41 -12.97 6.49
N VAL A 84 -5.43 -13.86 6.64
CA VAL A 84 -4.69 -14.46 5.53
C VAL A 84 -4.85 -15.97 5.57
N THR A 85 -5.21 -16.52 4.42
CA THR A 85 -5.25 -17.96 4.18
C THR A 85 -4.35 -18.28 3.00
N ALA A 86 -3.75 -19.46 3.02
CA ALA A 86 -3.08 -19.97 1.84
C ALA A 86 -3.43 -21.43 1.60
N ASP A 87 -3.66 -21.75 0.33
CA ASP A 87 -4.06 -23.07 -0.13
C ASP A 87 -3.00 -23.61 -1.11
N GLU A 88 -2.53 -24.83 -0.89
CA GLU A 88 -1.62 -25.60 -1.76
C GLU A 88 -2.28 -26.91 -2.16
N SER A 89 -2.33 -27.22 -3.46
CA SER A 89 -2.96 -28.45 -3.95
C SER A 89 -4.34 -28.70 -3.34
N ASP A 90 -5.17 -27.65 -3.32
CA ASP A 90 -6.53 -27.62 -2.75
C ASP A 90 -6.63 -27.90 -1.24
N ARG A 91 -5.51 -27.82 -0.50
CA ARG A 91 -5.46 -27.95 0.95
C ARG A 91 -5.03 -26.65 1.60
N ARG A 92 -5.71 -26.28 2.69
CA ARG A 92 -5.33 -25.11 3.48
C ARG A 92 -4.07 -25.39 4.29
N VAL A 93 -2.98 -24.69 3.95
CA VAL A 93 -1.69 -24.79 4.63
C VAL A 93 -1.45 -23.64 5.61
N LEU A 94 -2.19 -22.54 5.46
CA LEU A 94 -2.09 -21.39 6.34
C LEU A 94 -3.46 -20.80 6.64
N ARG A 95 -3.68 -20.44 7.91
CA ARG A 95 -4.75 -19.55 8.34
C ARG A 95 -4.27 -18.73 9.53
N VAL A 96 -4.08 -17.44 9.33
CA VAL A 96 -3.63 -16.50 10.35
C VAL A 96 -4.49 -15.24 10.30
N SER A 97 -4.72 -14.62 11.46
CA SER A 97 -5.43 -13.36 11.53
C SER A 97 -4.78 -12.43 12.54
N ARG A 98 -4.85 -11.12 12.28
CA ARG A 98 -4.32 -10.11 13.19
C ARG A 98 -5.20 -8.87 13.16
N ARG A 99 -5.49 -8.33 14.34
CA ARG A 99 -6.10 -7.01 14.49
C ARG A 99 -5.03 -5.95 14.36
N VAL A 100 -5.27 -4.96 13.51
CA VAL A 100 -4.36 -3.85 13.26
C VAL A 100 -5.12 -2.55 13.22
N ARG A 101 -4.44 -1.46 13.60
CA ARG A 101 -4.99 -0.12 13.51
C ARG A 101 -4.32 0.60 12.33
N PRO A 102 -5.10 1.16 11.39
CA PRO A 102 -4.58 2.03 10.34
C PRO A 102 -3.65 3.10 10.89
N VAL A 103 -2.44 3.18 10.33
CA VAL A 103 -1.47 4.23 10.69
C VAL A 103 -1.66 5.41 9.75
N ARG A 104 -1.86 6.60 10.33
CA ARG A 104 -1.92 7.84 9.57
C ARG A 104 -0.51 8.32 9.27
N HIS A 105 -0.26 8.63 8.00
CA HIS A 105 0.96 9.27 7.52
C HIS A 105 0.62 10.69 7.09
N THR A 106 1.59 11.58 7.24
CA THR A 106 1.51 12.96 6.79
C THR A 106 2.84 13.37 6.19
N GLU A 107 2.80 13.99 5.02
CA GLU A 107 4.00 14.49 4.34
C GLU A 107 3.72 15.89 3.79
N ASP A 108 4.69 16.79 3.95
CA ASP A 108 4.59 18.14 3.42
C ASP A 108 5.16 18.16 1.99
N GLY A 109 4.30 18.49 1.01
CA GLY A 109 4.67 18.55 -0.40
C GLY A 109 4.48 19.94 -0.99
N ALA A 110 4.90 20.11 -2.25
CA ALA A 110 4.71 21.36 -3.00
C ALA A 110 3.24 21.79 -3.12
N CYS A 111 2.30 20.86 -2.91
CA CYS A 111 0.85 21.08 -2.96
C CYS A 111 0.21 21.21 -1.56
N GLY A 112 1.02 21.45 -0.53
CA GLY A 112 0.60 21.43 0.87
C GLY A 112 0.75 20.06 1.54
N ARG A 113 0.18 19.93 2.73
CA ARG A 113 0.26 18.71 3.54
C ARG A 113 -0.65 17.63 2.97
N ALA A 114 -0.07 16.51 2.55
CA ALA A 114 -0.79 15.30 2.20
C ALA A 114 -0.94 14.41 3.43
N SER A 115 -2.11 13.81 3.63
CA SER A 115 -2.29 12.72 4.59
C SER A 115 -2.89 11.50 3.93
N TRP A 116 -2.46 10.32 4.38
CA TRP A 116 -3.00 9.05 3.95
C TRP A 116 -2.91 8.04 5.08
N TRP A 117 -3.69 6.97 4.99
CA TRP A 117 -3.71 5.92 5.99
C TRP A 117 -3.19 4.62 5.39
N GLN A 118 -2.11 4.09 5.94
CA GLN A 118 -1.52 2.86 5.46
C GLN A 118 -0.89 2.07 6.59
N THR A 119 -1.22 0.79 6.70
CA THR A 119 -0.56 -0.14 7.62
C THR A 119 0.30 -1.12 6.86
N PRO A 120 1.64 -0.94 6.85
CA PRO A 120 2.52 -1.94 6.28
C PRO A 120 2.54 -3.19 7.17
N MET A 121 2.33 -4.34 6.55
CA MET A 121 2.36 -5.64 7.19
C MET A 121 3.21 -6.61 6.39
N THR A 122 3.72 -7.63 7.07
CA THR A 122 4.45 -8.73 6.46
C THR A 122 3.86 -10.05 6.93
N LEU A 123 3.64 -10.97 5.99
CA LEU A 123 3.48 -12.39 6.27
C LEU A 123 4.88 -13.01 6.31
N THR A 124 5.33 -13.42 7.49
CA THR A 124 6.67 -14.00 7.68
C THR A 124 6.77 -15.39 7.05
N ALA A 125 8.00 -15.87 6.84
CA ALA A 125 8.24 -17.24 6.37
C ALA A 125 7.61 -18.31 7.29
N ALA A 126 7.47 -18.02 8.58
CA ALA A 126 6.83 -18.89 9.57
C ALA A 126 5.28 -18.84 9.53
N GLY A 127 4.67 -18.00 8.69
CA GLY A 127 3.22 -17.87 8.60
C GLY A 127 2.61 -16.91 9.63
N GLU A 128 3.41 -16.00 10.20
CA GLU A 128 2.93 -15.00 11.14
C GLU A 128 2.66 -13.66 10.46
N LEU A 129 1.65 -12.93 10.93
CA LEU A 129 1.39 -11.56 10.50
C LEU A 129 2.09 -10.58 11.43
N GLN A 130 2.96 -9.74 10.89
CA GLN A 130 3.67 -8.69 11.63
C GLN A 130 3.35 -7.31 11.05
N VAL A 131 3.08 -6.34 11.93
CA VAL A 131 3.00 -4.93 11.53
C VAL A 131 4.42 -4.40 11.45
N ARG A 132 4.79 -3.76 10.33
CA ARG A 132 6.09 -3.12 10.23
C ARG A 132 5.99 -1.74 10.87
N SER A 133 6.69 -1.53 11.97
CA SER A 133 7.05 -0.18 12.40
C SER A 133 8.04 0.38 11.38
N ARG A 134 7.73 1.53 10.78
CA ARG A 134 8.72 2.31 10.04
C ARG A 134 9.86 2.73 10.97
#